data_AF-A0A9W6T5V8-F1
#
_entry.id   AF-A0A9W6T5V8-F1
#
_cell.length_a   1.000
_cell.length_b   1.000
_cell.length_c   1.000
_cell.angle_alpha   90.00
_cell.angle_beta   90.00
_cell.angle_gamma   90.00
#
_symmetry.space_group_name_H-M   'P 1'
#
loop_
_entity.id
_entity.type
_entity.pdbx_description
1 polymer ?
#
loop_
_entity_poly.entity_id
_entity_poly.type
_entity_poly.pdbx_seq_one_letter_code
_entity_poly.pdbx_strand_id
1 'polypeptide(L)'
;MPHGQREKEEYSNAIIQERKKNAIVFNKFFERIGPTITNTNITTTTAATIANNPNPSNYTLTIEQLPLETSSITDITSVIQQGYTISPSERTLLESFLYNYTQSLLTCDKNVVQYLASPFEVFKEFKPFLSEELYDCPAHWMNNPVMGAALPAFELAAKASWLALQLPLNHENERLAKSLSCSAKYYTPPMLSAQVKSSQPSHVQRKLKESCYQGSIVARSAYLFLLKLLNPSLSEYDDEVQSVVKLVVEDVSKVSVHSQICVICTWPFSVFGAAVVDPEQRKFLIWRIEEFSRVWPMHCFETVANFLKEIWGTQECPGVGWNALLDRQCLKHLFV
;
A
#
# COMPACT_ATOMS: atom_id res chain seq x y z
N MET A 1 18.22 33.39 -14.02
CA MET A 1 17.13 32.51 -13.56
C MET A 1 16.93 32.74 -12.08
N PRO A 2 15.70 32.82 -11.55
CA PRO A 2 15.46 33.11 -10.15
C PRO A 2 15.89 31.91 -9.31
N HIS A 3 16.57 32.18 -8.21
CA HIS A 3 17.23 31.20 -7.33
C HIS A 3 16.32 30.03 -6.90
N GLY A 4 15.01 30.25 -6.78
CA GLY A 4 14.03 29.23 -6.37
C GLY A 4 13.61 28.21 -7.44
N GLN A 5 13.94 28.41 -8.73
CA GLN A 5 13.70 27.39 -9.76
C GLN A 5 14.77 26.29 -9.73
N ARG A 6 16.01 26.65 -9.35
CA ARG A 6 17.15 25.73 -9.30
C ARG A 6 17.02 24.73 -8.14
N GLU A 7 16.58 25.20 -6.98
CA GLU A 7 16.34 24.35 -5.81
C GLU A 7 15.19 23.35 -6.01
N LYS A 8 14.13 23.76 -6.74
CA LYS A 8 13.02 22.86 -7.09
C LYS A 8 13.45 21.76 -8.07
N GLU A 9 14.32 22.08 -9.03
CA GLU A 9 14.90 21.08 -9.94
C GLU A 9 15.85 20.13 -9.23
N GLU A 10 16.72 20.62 -8.35
CA GLU A 10 17.65 19.79 -7.58
C GLU A 10 16.92 18.83 -6.64
N TYR A 11 15.87 19.30 -5.96
CA TYR A 11 15.04 18.45 -5.10
C TYR A 11 14.24 17.41 -5.90
N SER A 12 13.70 17.79 -7.05
CA SER A 12 12.99 16.86 -7.95
C SER A 12 13.93 15.78 -8.49
N ASN A 13 15.17 16.15 -8.83
CA ASN A 13 16.19 15.21 -9.29
C ASN A 13 16.63 14.26 -8.17
N ALA A 14 16.76 14.74 -6.93
CA ALA A 14 17.07 13.89 -5.78
C ALA A 14 15.99 12.82 -5.53
N ILE A 15 14.71 13.18 -5.61
CA ILE A 15 13.59 12.22 -5.50
C ILE A 15 13.61 11.20 -6.63
N ILE A 16 13.87 11.63 -7.87
CA ILE A 16 13.97 10.72 -9.02
C ILE A 16 15.13 9.73 -8.84
N GLN A 17 16.27 10.20 -8.33
CA GLN A 17 17.43 9.34 -8.07
C GLN A 17 17.16 8.35 -6.92
N GLU A 18 16.49 8.76 -5.85
CA GLU A 18 16.14 7.85 -4.77
C GLU A 18 15.11 6.80 -5.23
N ARG A 19 14.15 7.18 -6.08
CA ARG A 19 13.21 6.23 -6.71
C ARG A 19 13.92 5.25 -7.66
N LYS A 20 14.91 5.70 -8.44
CA LYS A 20 15.76 4.82 -9.26
C LYS A 20 16.61 3.89 -8.41
N LYS A 21 17.17 4.38 -7.30
CA LYS A 21 17.94 3.59 -6.35
C LYS A 21 17.06 2.53 -5.68
N ASN A 22 15.83 2.86 -5.31
CA ASN A 22 14.86 1.90 -4.79
C ASN A 22 14.47 0.86 -5.86
N ALA A 23 14.28 1.26 -7.12
CA ALA A 23 14.07 0.33 -8.23
C ALA A 23 15.29 -0.59 -8.47
N ILE A 24 16.52 -0.10 -8.29
CA ILE A 24 17.75 -0.90 -8.37
C ILE A 24 17.89 -1.86 -7.19
N VAL A 25 17.63 -1.41 -5.96
CA VAL A 25 17.59 -2.28 -4.76
C VAL A 25 16.51 -3.35 -4.91
N PHE A 26 15.41 -3.00 -5.57
CA PHE A 26 14.30 -3.90 -5.88
C PHE A 26 14.62 -4.91 -7.00
N ASN A 27 15.31 -4.51 -8.07
CA ASN A 27 15.87 -5.45 -9.04
C ASN A 27 16.92 -6.36 -8.39
N LYS A 28 17.77 -5.81 -7.52
CA LYS A 28 18.73 -6.58 -6.71
C LYS A 28 18.06 -7.55 -5.74
N PHE A 29 16.85 -7.27 -5.25
CA PHE A 29 16.06 -8.20 -4.46
C PHE A 29 15.67 -9.43 -5.29
N PHE A 30 15.19 -9.24 -6.53
CA PHE A 30 14.95 -10.34 -7.46
C PHE A 30 16.24 -11.06 -7.89
N GLU A 31 17.34 -10.33 -8.10
CA GLU A 31 18.68 -10.89 -8.31
C GLU A 31 19.24 -11.62 -7.08
N ARG A 32 18.63 -11.47 -5.89
CA ARG A 32 19.03 -12.20 -4.66
C ARG A 32 18.16 -13.43 -4.43
N ILE A 33 16.91 -13.39 -4.86
CA ILE A 33 16.03 -14.57 -4.93
C ILE A 33 16.55 -15.55 -6.00
N GLY A 34 17.01 -15.06 -7.16
CA GLY A 34 17.52 -15.90 -8.27
C GLY A 34 18.69 -16.85 -7.93
N PRO A 35 19.76 -16.42 -7.25
CA PRO A 35 20.94 -17.25 -6.96
C PRO A 35 20.91 -17.93 -5.58
N THR A 36 19.97 -17.61 -4.69
CA THR A 36 19.77 -18.41 -3.46
C THR A 36 19.24 -19.82 -3.80
N ILE A 37 18.80 -20.03 -5.05
CA ILE A 37 18.31 -21.29 -5.61
C ILE A 37 19.44 -22.31 -5.90
N THR A 38 20.72 -21.93 -5.92
CA THR A 38 21.80 -22.86 -6.32
C THR A 38 22.84 -23.23 -5.27
N ASN A 39 22.83 -22.67 -4.06
CA ASN A 39 23.80 -23.08 -3.04
C ASN A 39 23.21 -23.22 -1.64
N THR A 40 22.88 -24.47 -1.30
CA THR A 40 22.85 -24.96 0.09
C THR A 40 24.18 -24.66 0.81
N ASN A 41 24.04 -24.31 2.09
CA ASN A 41 25.07 -24.17 3.14
C ASN A 41 25.76 -22.81 3.28
N ILE A 42 25.10 -21.82 3.93
CA ILE A 42 25.81 -20.88 4.80
C ILE A 42 25.00 -20.60 6.06
N THR A 43 25.67 -20.77 7.18
CA THR A 43 25.27 -20.65 8.58
C THR A 43 24.62 -19.31 8.93
N THR A 44 23.56 -19.41 9.70
CA THR A 44 22.95 -18.37 10.54
C THR A 44 24.02 -17.56 11.27
N THR A 45 23.96 -16.22 11.20
CA THR A 45 24.18 -15.24 12.31
C THR A 45 24.38 -13.85 11.72
N THR A 46 23.33 -13.02 11.57
CA THR A 46 23.44 -11.54 11.69
C THR A 46 22.05 -10.87 11.70
N ALA A 47 21.33 -11.01 12.82
CA ALA A 47 20.23 -10.09 13.16
C ALA A 47 20.16 -9.76 14.66
N ALA A 48 21.08 -10.29 15.48
CA ALA A 48 21.08 -10.11 16.94
C ALA A 48 22.15 -9.13 17.48
N THR A 49 22.93 -8.45 16.62
CA THR A 49 24.07 -7.63 17.08
C THR A 49 24.00 -6.15 16.67
N ILE A 50 22.80 -5.58 16.53
CA ILE A 50 22.63 -4.12 16.34
C ILE A 50 22.11 -3.45 17.63
N ALA A 51 21.83 -4.22 18.70
CA ALA A 51 21.34 -3.66 19.96
C ALA A 51 22.44 -3.14 20.92
N ASN A 52 23.74 -3.30 20.65
CA ASN A 52 24.80 -3.00 21.64
C ASN A 52 26.08 -2.37 21.05
N ASN A 53 25.99 -1.28 20.29
CA ASN A 53 27.19 -0.44 20.10
C ASN A 53 26.88 1.06 19.90
N PRO A 54 27.34 1.95 20.79
CA PRO A 54 27.11 3.38 20.67
C PRO A 54 28.32 4.07 20.03
N ASN A 55 28.37 4.18 18.69
CA ASN A 55 29.11 5.25 18.02
C ASN A 55 28.77 5.33 16.52
N PRO A 56 28.13 6.40 16.04
CA PRO A 56 27.78 6.58 14.64
C PRO A 56 28.76 7.54 13.96
N SER A 57 29.92 7.04 13.54
CA SER A 57 30.82 7.80 12.66
C SER A 57 31.86 6.86 12.05
N ASN A 58 31.53 6.33 10.86
CA ASN A 58 32.44 5.96 9.75
C ASN A 58 31.85 4.81 8.94
N TYR A 59 30.93 5.11 8.01
CA TYR A 59 30.68 4.24 6.85
C TYR A 59 30.40 5.11 5.63
N THR A 60 31.46 5.56 4.97
CA THR A 60 31.41 6.04 3.59
C THR A 60 31.66 4.82 2.70
N LEU A 61 30.61 4.21 2.16
CA LEU A 61 30.76 3.14 1.17
C LEU A 61 30.87 3.77 -0.22
N THR A 62 32.09 3.81 -0.75
CA THR A 62 32.37 4.09 -2.16
C THR A 62 31.85 2.96 -3.03
N ILE A 63 30.96 3.28 -3.97
CA ILE A 63 30.45 2.34 -4.98
C ILE A 63 31.48 2.30 -6.10
N GLU A 64 32.44 1.37 -6.02
CA GLU A 64 33.28 0.99 -7.17
C GLU A 64 32.99 -0.46 -7.57
N GLN A 65 32.43 -0.58 -8.78
CA GLN A 65 32.61 -1.64 -9.77
C GLN A 65 32.66 -3.10 -9.26
N LEU A 66 31.50 -3.75 -9.23
CA LEU A 66 31.39 -5.21 -9.34
C LEU A 66 30.77 -5.57 -10.70
N PRO A 67 31.22 -6.63 -11.38
CA PRO A 67 30.76 -6.96 -12.72
C PRO A 67 29.27 -7.33 -12.71
N LEU A 68 28.49 -6.76 -13.64
CA LEU A 68 27.17 -7.28 -13.98
C LEU A 68 27.36 -8.62 -14.72
N GLU A 69 27.42 -9.72 -13.98
CA GLU A 69 27.09 -11.02 -14.56
C GLU A 69 25.57 -11.13 -14.65
N THR A 70 25.05 -11.02 -15.86
CA THR A 70 23.65 -11.23 -16.19
C THR A 70 23.29 -12.70 -16.02
N SER A 71 22.95 -13.11 -14.80
CA SER A 71 22.27 -14.38 -14.57
C SER A 71 20.87 -14.29 -15.17
N SER A 72 20.55 -15.18 -16.12
CA SER A 72 19.28 -15.25 -16.82
C SER A 72 18.10 -15.21 -15.85
N ILE A 73 17.19 -14.25 -16.03
CA ILE A 73 15.92 -14.15 -15.29
C ILE A 73 15.18 -15.48 -15.45
N THR A 74 15.07 -16.23 -14.36
CA THR A 74 14.23 -17.43 -14.30
C THR A 74 12.80 -16.94 -14.11
N ASP A 75 11.92 -17.22 -15.08
CA ASP A 75 10.49 -16.90 -15.02
C ASP A 75 9.90 -17.50 -13.74
N ILE A 76 9.15 -16.73 -12.94
CA ILE A 76 8.50 -17.22 -11.71
C ILE A 76 7.62 -18.43 -12.00
N THR A 77 7.01 -18.49 -13.19
CA THR A 77 6.23 -19.63 -13.66
C THR A 77 7.08 -20.91 -13.70
N SER A 78 8.35 -20.79 -14.10
CA SER A 78 9.28 -21.92 -14.13
C SER A 78 9.72 -22.36 -12.74
N VAL A 79 9.81 -21.44 -11.77
CA VAL A 79 10.11 -21.73 -10.36
C VAL A 79 8.93 -22.49 -9.71
N ILE A 80 7.69 -22.09 -10.00
CA ILE A 80 6.48 -22.79 -9.54
C ILE A 80 6.41 -24.21 -10.11
N GLN A 81 6.72 -24.37 -11.40
CA GLN A 81 6.75 -25.69 -12.06
C GLN A 81 7.81 -26.64 -11.47
N GLN A 82 8.83 -26.11 -10.81
CA GLN A 82 9.88 -26.89 -10.13
C GLN A 82 9.49 -27.29 -8.69
N GLY A 83 8.27 -26.98 -8.24
CA GLY A 83 7.80 -27.38 -6.91
C GLY A 83 8.39 -26.57 -5.76
N TYR A 84 8.86 -25.35 -6.04
CA TYR A 84 9.38 -24.44 -5.02
C TYR A 84 8.29 -24.06 -4.01
N THR A 85 8.64 -24.12 -2.73
CA THR A 85 7.79 -23.80 -1.58
C THR A 85 8.31 -22.51 -0.95
N ILE A 86 7.46 -21.50 -0.78
CA ILE A 86 7.89 -20.19 -0.24
C ILE A 86 8.08 -20.27 1.28
N SER A 87 9.16 -19.71 1.81
CA SER A 87 9.36 -19.65 3.27
C SER A 87 8.53 -18.54 3.93
N PRO A 88 8.28 -18.61 5.25
CA PRO A 88 7.63 -17.54 6.02
C PRO A 88 8.25 -16.14 5.85
N SER A 89 9.58 -16.07 5.78
CA SER A 89 10.31 -14.81 5.59
C SER A 89 10.11 -14.24 4.19
N GLU A 90 10.19 -15.09 3.16
CA GLU A 90 9.94 -14.70 1.78
C GLU A 90 8.49 -14.26 1.58
N ARG A 91 7.53 -14.93 2.22
CA ARG A 91 6.12 -14.50 2.24
C ARG A 91 5.97 -13.08 2.79
N THR A 92 6.59 -12.82 3.93
CA THR A 92 6.51 -11.52 4.59
C THR A 92 7.13 -10.43 3.72
N LEU A 93 8.25 -10.73 3.05
CA LEU A 93 8.91 -9.81 2.11
C LEU A 93 8.05 -9.57 0.86
N LEU A 94 7.47 -10.61 0.29
CA LEU A 94 6.58 -10.52 -0.87
C LEU A 94 5.36 -9.65 -0.58
N GLU A 95 4.67 -9.87 0.54
CA GLU A 95 3.52 -9.03 0.89
C GLU A 95 3.93 -7.60 1.25
N SER A 96 5.06 -7.42 1.93
CA SER A 96 5.60 -6.09 2.20
C SER A 96 5.87 -5.36 0.88
N PHE A 97 6.39 -6.06 -0.12
CA PHE A 97 6.54 -5.53 -1.46
C PHE A 97 5.19 -5.12 -2.06
N LEU A 98 4.19 -6.02 -2.10
CA LEU A 98 2.87 -5.73 -2.69
C LEU A 98 2.17 -4.54 -2.02
N TYR A 99 2.29 -4.44 -0.70
CA TYR A 99 1.79 -3.29 0.06
C TYR A 99 2.47 -1.98 -0.37
N ASN A 100 3.81 -1.93 -0.36
CA ASN A 100 4.57 -0.73 -0.72
C ASN A 100 4.44 -0.38 -2.21
N TYR A 101 4.32 -1.38 -3.07
CA TYR A 101 4.02 -1.23 -4.48
C TYR A 101 2.65 -0.57 -4.66
N THR A 102 1.64 -0.96 -3.89
CA THR A 102 0.33 -0.31 -3.88
C THR A 102 0.42 1.18 -3.48
N GLN A 103 1.19 1.51 -2.44
CA GLN A 103 1.42 2.91 -2.05
C GLN A 103 2.10 3.70 -3.17
N SER A 104 3.14 3.10 -3.77
CA SER A 104 3.95 3.74 -4.80
C SER A 104 3.14 4.01 -6.07
N LEU A 105 2.24 3.11 -6.45
CA LEU A 105 1.36 3.33 -7.62
C LEU A 105 0.46 4.55 -7.47
N LEU A 106 0.06 4.92 -6.25
CA LEU A 106 -0.76 6.11 -6.04
C LEU A 106 0.03 7.41 -6.30
N THR A 107 1.32 7.43 -5.96
CA THR A 107 2.16 8.65 -5.95
C THR A 107 3.21 8.68 -7.06
N CYS A 108 3.30 7.63 -7.88
CA CYS A 108 4.27 7.56 -8.97
C CYS A 108 3.90 8.48 -10.12
N ASP A 109 4.94 8.96 -10.81
CA ASP A 109 4.80 9.79 -12.01
C ASP A 109 4.39 8.94 -13.22
N LYS A 110 3.59 9.49 -14.14
CA LYS A 110 3.20 8.77 -15.36
C LYS A 110 4.39 8.36 -16.23
N ASN A 111 5.48 9.12 -16.19
CA ASN A 111 6.70 8.83 -16.94
C ASN A 111 7.43 7.56 -16.48
N VAL A 112 7.15 7.05 -15.27
CA VAL A 112 7.76 5.82 -14.79
C VAL A 112 6.93 4.57 -15.06
N VAL A 113 5.68 4.73 -15.53
CA VAL A 113 4.72 3.62 -15.77
C VAL A 113 5.31 2.56 -16.71
N GLN A 114 6.06 2.96 -17.73
CA GLN A 114 6.68 2.04 -18.69
C GLN A 114 7.73 1.11 -18.07
N TYR A 115 8.20 1.41 -16.86
CA TYR A 115 9.17 0.59 -16.13
C TYR A 115 8.52 -0.23 -15.01
N LEU A 116 7.21 -0.07 -14.80
CA LEU A 116 6.48 -0.77 -13.77
C LEU A 116 5.70 -1.93 -14.40
N ALA A 117 5.79 -3.10 -13.79
CA ALA A 117 4.88 -4.19 -14.12
C ALA A 117 3.45 -3.78 -13.77
N SER A 118 2.46 -4.30 -14.50
CA SER A 118 1.04 -4.06 -14.22
C SER A 118 0.60 -4.82 -12.96
N PRO A 119 -0.15 -4.22 -12.01
CA PRO A 119 -0.66 -4.95 -10.85
C PRO A 119 -1.60 -6.10 -11.25
N PHE A 120 -2.16 -6.08 -12.45
CA PHE A 120 -2.98 -7.19 -12.97
C PHE A 120 -2.15 -8.45 -13.20
N GLU A 121 -0.92 -8.31 -13.69
CA GLU A 121 0.00 -9.44 -13.88
C GLU A 121 0.75 -9.76 -12.59
N VAL A 122 1.23 -8.75 -11.86
CA VAL A 122 1.99 -8.94 -10.60
C VAL A 122 1.20 -9.78 -9.59
N PHE A 123 -0.06 -9.43 -9.31
CA PHE A 123 -0.86 -10.19 -8.34
C PHE A 123 -1.25 -11.58 -8.87
N LYS A 124 -1.43 -11.72 -10.18
CA LYS A 124 -1.74 -13.02 -10.83
C LYS A 124 -0.54 -13.97 -10.75
N GLU A 125 0.66 -13.46 -11.01
CA GLU A 125 1.92 -14.19 -10.94
C GLU A 125 2.24 -14.63 -9.51
N PHE A 126 2.04 -13.75 -8.52
CA PHE A 126 2.30 -14.08 -7.12
C PHE A 126 1.19 -14.87 -6.43
N LYS A 127 0.01 -15.01 -7.04
CA LYS A 127 -1.14 -15.69 -6.44
C LYS A 127 -0.84 -17.08 -5.85
N PRO A 128 -0.06 -17.96 -6.50
CA PRO A 128 0.29 -19.28 -5.94
C PRO A 128 1.01 -19.14 -4.59
N PHE A 129 2.01 -18.26 -4.53
CA PHE A 129 2.72 -17.93 -3.30
C PHE A 129 1.94 -17.00 -2.37
N LEU A 130 0.72 -16.60 -2.67
CA LEU A 130 -0.14 -15.86 -1.73
C LEU A 130 -1.22 -16.76 -1.12
N SER A 131 -1.49 -17.89 -1.79
CA SER A 131 -2.55 -18.84 -1.41
C SER A 131 -2.02 -20.03 -0.61
N GLU A 132 -0.71 -20.28 -0.64
CA GLU A 132 -0.08 -21.36 0.13
C GLU A 132 -0.18 -21.13 1.64
N GLU A 133 -0.58 -22.16 2.38
CA GLU A 133 -0.74 -22.14 3.84
C GLU A 133 0.58 -22.49 4.55
N LEU A 134 1.27 -21.46 5.07
CA LEU A 134 2.57 -21.58 5.76
C LEU A 134 2.44 -21.61 7.28
N TYR A 135 1.42 -20.94 7.82
CA TYR A 135 1.19 -20.80 9.25
C TYR A 135 -0.05 -21.55 9.71
N ASP A 136 0.00 -22.15 10.89
CA ASP A 136 -1.18 -22.66 11.59
C ASP A 136 -1.97 -21.48 12.20
N CYS A 137 -2.77 -20.84 11.35
CA CYS A 137 -3.56 -19.67 11.71
C CYS A 137 -5.01 -20.09 12.05
N PRO A 138 -5.64 -19.53 13.10
CA PRO A 138 -7.05 -19.79 13.40
C PRO A 138 -8.01 -19.48 12.24
N ALA A 139 -7.61 -18.60 11.32
CA ALA A 139 -8.32 -18.31 10.10
C ALA A 139 -7.35 -18.32 8.91
N HIS A 140 -7.69 -19.05 7.83
CA HIS A 140 -6.82 -19.23 6.66
C HIS A 140 -6.38 -17.90 6.01
N TRP A 141 -7.23 -16.87 6.02
CA TRP A 141 -6.89 -15.56 5.46
C TRP A 141 -5.86 -14.78 6.29
N MET A 142 -5.55 -15.22 7.52
CA MET A 142 -4.42 -14.71 8.31
C MET A 142 -3.09 -15.36 7.94
N ASN A 143 -3.04 -16.24 6.94
CA ASN A 143 -1.78 -16.77 6.42
C ASN A 143 -0.94 -15.71 5.68
N ASN A 144 -1.49 -14.49 5.56
CA ASN A 144 -0.84 -13.35 4.95
C ASN A 144 -0.36 -12.37 6.05
N PRO A 145 0.91 -12.47 6.53
CA PRO A 145 1.42 -11.73 7.69
C PRO A 145 1.31 -10.21 7.64
N VAL A 146 1.27 -9.58 6.46
CA VAL A 146 1.22 -8.11 6.35
C VAL A 146 -0.21 -7.64 6.16
N MET A 147 -0.91 -8.17 5.16
CA MET A 147 -2.22 -7.66 4.77
C MET A 147 -3.39 -8.46 5.36
N GLY A 148 -3.17 -9.69 5.83
CA GLY A 148 -4.20 -10.54 6.42
C GLY A 148 -5.45 -10.64 5.54
N ALA A 149 -6.63 -10.43 6.13
CA ALA A 149 -7.91 -10.40 5.41
C ALA A 149 -7.99 -9.34 4.30
N ALA A 150 -7.17 -8.29 4.38
CA ALA A 150 -7.23 -7.16 3.46
C ALA A 150 -6.46 -7.40 2.14
N LEU A 151 -5.73 -8.51 2.01
CA LEU A 151 -4.93 -8.80 0.80
C LEU A 151 -5.71 -8.61 -0.52
N PRO A 152 -6.94 -9.18 -0.69
CA PRO A 152 -7.68 -8.98 -1.93
C PRO A 152 -8.14 -7.53 -2.15
N ALA A 153 -8.36 -6.78 -1.07
CA ALA A 153 -8.74 -5.37 -1.15
C ALA A 153 -7.55 -4.50 -1.58
N PHE A 154 -6.33 -4.83 -1.14
CA PHE A 154 -5.11 -4.16 -1.61
C PHE A 154 -4.83 -4.42 -3.09
N GLU A 155 -5.15 -5.62 -3.60
CA GLU A 155 -5.11 -5.88 -5.05
C GLU A 155 -6.03 -4.93 -5.83
N LEU A 156 -7.26 -4.68 -5.33
CA LEU A 156 -8.18 -3.69 -5.91
C LEU A 156 -7.59 -2.28 -5.87
N ALA A 157 -7.01 -1.88 -4.73
CA ALA A 157 -6.38 -0.57 -4.54
C ALA A 157 -5.18 -0.35 -5.48
N ALA A 158 -4.33 -1.37 -5.67
CA ALA A 158 -3.21 -1.33 -6.59
C ALA A 158 -3.68 -1.15 -8.04
N LYS A 159 -4.67 -1.94 -8.46
CA LYS A 159 -5.25 -1.85 -9.82
C LYS A 159 -5.94 -0.51 -10.06
N ALA A 160 -6.66 0.03 -9.08
CA ALA A 160 -7.25 1.37 -9.16
C ALA A 160 -6.16 2.45 -9.32
N SER A 161 -5.09 2.37 -8.52
CA SER A 161 -3.95 3.30 -8.60
C SER A 161 -3.25 3.23 -9.95
N TRP A 162 -3.10 2.03 -10.52
CA TRP A 162 -2.57 1.85 -11.88
C TRP A 162 -3.43 2.50 -12.95
N LEU A 163 -4.76 2.31 -12.89
CA LEU A 163 -5.68 2.95 -13.85
C LEU A 163 -5.64 4.47 -13.76
N ALA A 164 -5.41 5.03 -12.57
CA ALA A 164 -5.23 6.48 -12.41
C ALA A 164 -4.02 7.02 -13.20
N LEU A 165 -2.97 6.22 -13.41
CA LEU A 165 -1.82 6.59 -14.24
C LEU A 165 -2.16 6.61 -15.73
N GLN A 166 -3.23 5.92 -16.12
CA GLN A 166 -3.70 5.80 -17.50
C GLN A 166 -4.79 6.83 -17.85
N LEU A 167 -4.95 7.90 -17.06
CA LEU A 167 -5.92 8.95 -17.36
C LEU A 167 -5.49 9.83 -18.55
N PRO A 168 -6.43 10.22 -19.44
CA PRO A 168 -7.84 9.81 -19.47
C PRO A 168 -7.98 8.33 -19.89
N LEU A 169 -8.93 7.60 -19.27
CA LEU A 169 -9.12 6.18 -19.54
C LEU A 169 -9.56 5.96 -20.99
N ASN A 170 -8.90 5.04 -21.68
CA ASN A 170 -9.41 4.51 -22.93
C ASN A 170 -10.57 3.52 -22.67
N HIS A 171 -11.25 3.07 -23.73
CA HIS A 171 -12.41 2.19 -23.61
C HIS A 171 -12.13 0.86 -22.88
N GLU A 172 -10.93 0.30 -23.02
CA GLU A 172 -10.54 -0.93 -22.33
C GLU A 172 -10.34 -0.70 -20.84
N ASN A 173 -9.58 0.33 -20.48
CA ASN A 173 -9.33 0.73 -19.10
C ASN A 173 -10.61 1.16 -18.39
N GLU A 174 -11.56 1.78 -19.09
CA GLU A 174 -12.88 2.12 -18.55
C GLU A 174 -13.69 0.86 -18.22
N ARG A 175 -13.67 -0.17 -19.08
CA ARG A 175 -14.31 -1.46 -18.77
C ARG A 175 -13.66 -2.12 -17.55
N LEU A 176 -12.33 -2.11 -17.47
CA LEU A 176 -11.60 -2.65 -16.32
C LEU A 176 -11.95 -1.89 -15.04
N ALA A 177 -11.98 -0.55 -15.09
CA ALA A 177 -12.38 0.30 -13.98
C ALA A 177 -13.81 0.00 -13.50
N LYS A 178 -14.77 -0.19 -14.43
CA LYS A 178 -16.15 -0.58 -14.09
C LYS A 178 -16.21 -1.95 -13.41
N SER A 179 -15.47 -2.94 -13.93
CA SER A 179 -15.40 -4.28 -13.35
C SER A 179 -14.80 -4.28 -11.93
N LEU A 180 -13.71 -3.53 -11.74
CA LEU A 180 -13.09 -3.34 -10.42
C LEU A 180 -14.02 -2.59 -9.48
N SER A 181 -14.75 -1.58 -9.98
CA SER A 181 -15.70 -0.80 -9.18
C SER A 181 -16.81 -1.69 -8.64
N CYS A 182 -17.38 -2.57 -9.47
CA CYS A 182 -18.32 -3.59 -9.01
C CYS A 182 -17.70 -4.52 -7.95
N SER A 183 -16.48 -5.00 -8.19
CA SER A 183 -15.79 -5.89 -7.25
C SER A 183 -15.53 -5.22 -5.89
N ALA A 184 -15.17 -3.94 -5.90
CA ALA A 184 -14.92 -3.15 -4.70
C ALA A 184 -16.23 -2.79 -3.95
N LYS A 185 -17.29 -2.42 -4.68
CA LYS A 185 -18.61 -2.08 -4.13
C LYS A 185 -19.23 -3.25 -3.37
N TYR A 186 -19.12 -4.47 -3.94
CA TYR A 186 -19.71 -5.69 -3.38
C TYR A 186 -18.70 -6.55 -2.62
N TYR A 187 -17.52 -6.01 -2.29
CA TYR A 187 -16.51 -6.71 -1.52
C TYR A 187 -17.09 -7.13 -0.16
N THR A 188 -17.02 -8.43 0.12
CA THR A 188 -17.44 -9.00 1.40
C THR A 188 -16.19 -9.43 2.15
N PRO A 189 -15.86 -8.81 3.31
CA PRO A 189 -14.74 -9.26 4.12
C PRO A 189 -14.98 -10.69 4.60
N PRO A 190 -13.92 -11.48 4.81
CA PRO A 190 -14.10 -12.82 5.34
C PRO A 190 -14.72 -12.77 6.73
N MET A 191 -15.60 -13.73 7.04
CA MET A 191 -16.28 -13.82 8.33
C MET A 191 -15.53 -14.78 9.27
N LEU A 192 -15.53 -14.47 10.57
CA LEU A 192 -15.05 -15.41 11.58
C LEU A 192 -16.00 -16.61 11.65
N SER A 193 -15.45 -17.82 11.49
CA SER A 193 -16.22 -19.06 11.62
C SER A 193 -16.75 -19.26 13.04
N ALA A 194 -17.79 -20.09 13.19
CA ALA A 194 -18.32 -20.44 14.51
C ALA A 194 -17.25 -21.10 15.39
N GLN A 195 -16.43 -21.96 14.80
CA GLN A 195 -15.32 -22.62 15.48
C GLN A 195 -14.32 -21.62 16.07
N VAL A 196 -13.90 -20.61 15.30
CA VAL A 196 -12.98 -19.57 15.78
C VAL A 196 -13.60 -18.78 16.92
N LYS A 197 -14.90 -18.45 16.83
CA LYS A 197 -15.62 -17.72 17.89
C LYS A 197 -15.71 -18.52 19.20
N SER A 198 -15.80 -19.84 19.12
CA SER A 198 -15.86 -20.72 20.30
C SER A 198 -14.50 -21.09 20.86
N SER A 199 -13.45 -21.22 20.04
CA SER A 199 -12.16 -21.77 20.46
C SER A 199 -11.11 -20.70 20.79
N GLN A 200 -11.17 -19.52 20.17
CA GLN A 200 -10.13 -18.51 20.33
C GLN A 200 -10.44 -17.53 21.45
N PRO A 201 -9.44 -17.05 22.23
CA PRO A 201 -9.64 -16.00 23.21
C PRO A 201 -10.18 -14.70 22.61
N SER A 202 -10.93 -13.91 23.39
CA SER A 202 -11.56 -12.66 22.90
C SER A 202 -10.58 -11.66 22.29
N HIS A 203 -9.35 -11.58 22.82
CA HIS A 203 -8.32 -10.69 22.28
C HIS A 203 -7.82 -11.13 20.89
N VAL A 204 -7.76 -12.44 20.61
CA VAL A 204 -7.45 -12.99 19.27
C VAL A 204 -8.61 -12.71 18.32
N GLN A 205 -9.85 -13.01 18.74
CA GLN A 205 -11.04 -12.72 17.94
C GLN A 205 -11.15 -11.25 17.55
N ARG A 206 -10.77 -10.34 18.47
CA ARG A 206 -10.72 -8.90 18.18
C ARG A 206 -9.71 -8.59 17.07
N LYS A 207 -8.48 -9.07 17.16
CA LYS A 207 -7.46 -8.86 16.10
C LYS A 207 -7.92 -9.38 14.73
N LEU A 208 -8.56 -10.55 14.72
CA LEU A 208 -9.16 -11.12 13.51
C LEU A 208 -10.25 -10.20 12.93
N LYS A 209 -11.18 -9.71 13.76
CA LYS A 209 -12.21 -8.75 13.33
C LYS A 209 -11.62 -7.45 12.80
N GLU A 210 -10.59 -6.91 13.46
CA GLU A 210 -9.90 -5.70 13.02
C GLU A 210 -9.28 -5.87 11.62
N SER A 211 -8.70 -7.05 11.32
CA SER A 211 -8.23 -7.38 9.97
C SER A 211 -9.37 -7.41 8.94
N CYS A 212 -10.54 -7.95 9.30
CA CYS A 212 -11.73 -7.90 8.44
C CYS A 212 -12.20 -6.46 8.17
N TYR A 213 -12.23 -5.60 9.20
CA TYR A 213 -12.57 -4.18 9.04
C TYR A 213 -11.58 -3.49 8.11
N GLN A 214 -10.29 -3.81 8.19
CA GLN A 214 -9.29 -3.29 7.26
C GLN A 214 -9.60 -3.63 5.81
N GLY A 215 -9.99 -4.88 5.53
CA GLY A 215 -10.41 -5.28 4.19
C GLY A 215 -11.56 -4.43 3.67
N SER A 216 -12.58 -4.18 4.50
CA SER A 216 -13.71 -3.31 4.16
C SER A 216 -13.30 -1.85 3.94
N ILE A 217 -12.43 -1.30 4.79
CA ILE A 217 -11.92 0.07 4.68
C ILE A 217 -11.19 0.25 3.34
N VAL A 218 -10.27 -0.66 3.01
CA VAL A 218 -9.49 -0.60 1.77
C VAL A 218 -10.39 -0.78 0.55
N ALA A 219 -11.28 -1.77 0.55
CA ALA A 219 -12.16 -2.03 -0.59
C ALA A 219 -13.10 -0.86 -0.88
N ARG A 220 -13.72 -0.28 0.15
CA ARG A 220 -14.58 0.91 -0.02
C ARG A 220 -13.80 2.14 -0.45
N SER A 221 -12.57 2.31 0.04
CA SER A 221 -11.68 3.38 -0.44
C SER A 221 -11.32 3.18 -1.92
N ALA A 222 -11.04 1.94 -2.34
CA ALA A 222 -10.81 1.62 -3.75
C ALA A 222 -12.06 1.89 -4.61
N TYR A 223 -13.26 1.58 -4.09
CA TYR A 223 -14.52 1.91 -4.76
C TYR A 223 -14.68 3.43 -4.94
N LEU A 224 -14.46 4.24 -3.89
CA LEU A 224 -14.49 5.70 -3.97
C LEU A 224 -13.51 6.23 -5.03
N PHE A 225 -12.28 5.69 -5.06
CA PHE A 225 -11.31 6.12 -6.04
C PHE A 225 -11.75 5.77 -7.47
N LEU A 226 -12.27 4.55 -7.68
CA LEU A 226 -12.77 4.11 -8.98
C LEU A 226 -13.97 4.94 -9.45
N LEU A 227 -14.88 5.34 -8.54
CA LEU A 227 -15.95 6.29 -8.85
C LEU A 227 -15.37 7.60 -9.39
N LYS A 228 -14.34 8.13 -8.73
CA LYS A 228 -13.68 9.37 -9.16
C LYS A 228 -12.94 9.24 -10.48
N LEU A 229 -12.32 8.08 -10.75
CA LEU A 229 -11.65 7.80 -12.04
C LEU A 229 -12.65 7.67 -13.19
N LEU A 230 -13.79 7.03 -12.96
CA LEU A 230 -14.86 6.83 -13.94
C LEU A 230 -15.63 8.13 -14.21
N ASN A 231 -15.80 8.96 -13.18
CA ASN A 231 -16.53 10.22 -13.24
C ASN A 231 -15.67 11.36 -12.67
N PRO A 232 -14.69 11.90 -13.44
CA PRO A 232 -13.80 12.96 -12.94
C PRO A 232 -14.52 14.22 -12.46
N SER A 233 -15.71 14.51 -12.99
CA SER A 233 -16.55 15.64 -12.58
C SER A 233 -17.48 15.35 -11.39
N LEU A 234 -17.51 14.11 -10.89
CA LEU A 234 -18.31 13.77 -9.72
C LEU A 234 -17.88 14.63 -8.53
N SER A 235 -18.85 15.12 -7.78
CA SER A 235 -18.63 15.92 -6.59
C SER A 235 -18.48 15.02 -5.37
N GLU A 236 -17.63 15.43 -4.43
CA GLU A 236 -17.50 14.81 -3.12
C GLU A 236 -18.80 14.92 -2.31
N TYR A 237 -19.68 15.90 -2.59
CA TYR A 237 -20.97 16.06 -1.92
C TYR A 237 -22.05 15.08 -2.40
N ASP A 238 -21.75 14.22 -3.37
CA ASP A 238 -22.70 13.22 -3.87
C ASP A 238 -23.12 12.23 -2.77
N ASP A 239 -24.41 11.89 -2.74
CA ASP A 239 -25.00 11.03 -1.69
C ASP A 239 -24.40 9.62 -1.69
N GLU A 240 -24.08 9.05 -2.87
CA GLU A 240 -23.44 7.75 -2.96
C GLU A 240 -22.04 7.81 -2.34
N VAL A 241 -21.28 8.86 -2.66
CA VAL A 241 -19.93 9.10 -2.11
C VAL A 241 -19.98 9.21 -0.59
N GLN A 242 -20.85 10.08 -0.05
CA GLN A 242 -20.94 10.30 1.39
C GLN A 242 -21.52 9.10 2.16
N SER A 243 -22.40 8.31 1.53
CA SER A 243 -22.86 7.05 2.12
C SER A 243 -21.71 6.06 2.35
N VAL A 244 -20.79 5.97 1.39
CA VAL A 244 -19.60 5.11 1.49
C VAL A 244 -18.61 5.65 2.52
N VAL A 245 -18.36 6.97 2.52
CA VAL A 245 -17.51 7.64 3.53
C VAL A 245 -18.00 7.31 4.94
N LYS A 246 -19.30 7.43 5.20
CA LYS A 246 -19.88 7.10 6.52
C LYS A 246 -19.59 5.66 6.93
N LEU A 247 -19.77 4.70 6.02
CA LEU A 247 -19.48 3.28 6.30
C LEU A 247 -17.99 3.05 6.58
N VAL A 248 -17.10 3.75 5.90
CA VAL A 248 -15.64 3.66 6.16
C VAL A 248 -15.31 4.26 7.52
N VAL A 249 -15.85 5.43 7.87
CA VAL A 249 -15.65 6.06 9.19
C VAL A 249 -16.14 5.14 10.32
N GLU A 250 -17.31 4.50 10.14
CA GLU A 250 -17.82 3.51 11.08
C GLU A 250 -16.87 2.33 11.28
N ASP A 251 -16.27 1.80 10.21
CA ASP A 251 -15.31 0.70 10.34
C ASP A 251 -13.97 1.14 10.94
N VAL A 252 -13.47 2.33 10.60
CA VAL A 252 -12.30 2.94 11.26
C VAL A 252 -12.55 3.10 12.75
N SER A 253 -13.78 3.44 13.15
CA SER A 253 -14.14 3.59 14.56
C SER A 253 -13.99 2.29 15.37
N LYS A 254 -14.16 1.13 14.72
CA LYS A 254 -14.09 -0.21 15.31
C LYS A 254 -12.68 -0.75 15.43
N VAL A 255 -11.69 -0.14 14.77
CA VAL A 255 -10.28 -0.53 14.88
C VAL A 255 -9.68 0.10 16.14
N SER A 256 -9.03 -0.71 16.99
CA SER A 256 -8.32 -0.21 18.16
C SER A 256 -7.12 0.66 17.78
N VAL A 257 -6.85 1.73 18.54
CA VAL A 257 -5.65 2.58 18.38
C VAL A 257 -4.34 1.81 18.53
N HIS A 258 -4.34 0.71 19.27
CA HIS A 258 -3.18 -0.17 19.46
C HIS A 258 -3.12 -1.33 18.45
N SER A 259 -4.06 -1.39 17.50
CA SER A 259 -4.05 -2.46 16.51
C SER A 259 -2.89 -2.25 15.55
N GLN A 260 -2.09 -3.30 15.33
CA GLN A 260 -1.00 -3.26 14.34
C GLN A 260 -1.53 -3.04 12.93
N ILE A 261 -2.79 -3.38 12.64
CA ILE A 261 -3.37 -3.22 11.30
C ILE A 261 -3.43 -1.74 10.85
N CYS A 262 -3.32 -0.79 11.79
CA CYS A 262 -3.32 0.62 11.42
C CYS A 262 -2.12 1.01 10.56
N VAL A 263 -0.99 0.29 10.65
CA VAL A 263 0.23 0.61 9.88
C VAL A 263 0.03 0.50 8.37
N ILE A 264 -0.99 -0.24 7.92
CA ILE A 264 -1.35 -0.37 6.51
C ILE A 264 -2.55 0.51 6.11
N CYS A 265 -2.97 1.44 6.96
CA CYS A 265 -4.12 2.32 6.69
C CYS A 265 -3.78 3.58 5.90
N THR A 266 -2.52 3.85 5.56
CA THR A 266 -2.13 5.13 4.95
C THR A 266 -2.80 5.35 3.60
N TRP A 267 -2.80 4.35 2.71
CA TRP A 267 -3.48 4.44 1.41
C TRP A 267 -4.99 4.71 1.53
N PRO A 268 -5.78 3.91 2.26
CA PRO A 268 -7.21 4.19 2.36
C PRO A 268 -7.48 5.54 3.02
N PHE A 269 -6.70 5.95 4.02
CA PHE A 269 -6.89 7.24 4.70
C PHE A 269 -6.69 8.42 3.76
N SER A 270 -5.70 8.37 2.87
CA SER A 270 -5.51 9.39 1.84
C SER A 270 -6.70 9.43 0.88
N VAL A 271 -7.18 8.26 0.44
CA VAL A 271 -8.20 8.14 -0.60
C VAL A 271 -9.60 8.51 -0.10
N PHE A 272 -10.11 7.83 0.94
CA PHE A 272 -11.43 8.15 1.46
C PHE A 272 -11.42 9.49 2.19
N GLY A 273 -10.32 9.83 2.87
CA GLY A 273 -10.18 11.09 3.60
C GLY A 273 -10.35 12.29 2.67
N ALA A 274 -9.85 12.21 1.44
CA ALA A 274 -10.04 13.24 0.43
C ALA A 274 -11.51 13.50 0.09
N ALA A 275 -12.37 12.49 0.21
CA ALA A 275 -13.81 12.57 -0.03
C ALA A 275 -14.63 13.03 1.20
N VAL A 276 -14.03 13.21 2.38
CA VAL A 276 -14.78 13.62 3.58
C VAL A 276 -15.15 15.10 3.50
N VAL A 277 -16.44 15.42 3.61
CA VAL A 277 -16.94 16.81 3.64
C VAL A 277 -17.41 17.23 5.03
N ASP A 278 -17.86 16.30 5.87
CA ASP A 278 -18.37 16.60 7.21
C ASP A 278 -17.22 17.02 8.16
N PRO A 279 -17.31 18.21 8.79
CA PRO A 279 -16.24 18.71 9.66
C PRO A 279 -15.94 17.82 10.87
N GLU A 280 -16.93 17.13 11.45
CA GLU A 280 -16.73 16.26 12.60
C GLU A 280 -16.04 14.95 12.17
N GLN A 281 -16.38 14.42 11.00
CA GLN A 281 -15.65 13.30 10.40
C GLN A 281 -14.21 13.68 10.04
N ARG A 282 -13.96 14.89 9.52
CA ARG A 282 -12.60 15.41 9.27
C ARG A 282 -11.78 15.46 10.57
N LYS A 283 -12.34 16.06 11.63
CA LYS A 283 -11.72 16.11 12.96
C LYS A 283 -11.44 14.72 13.50
N PHE A 284 -12.42 13.81 13.43
CA PHE A 284 -12.27 12.42 13.85
C PHE A 284 -11.14 11.72 13.11
N LEU A 285 -11.07 11.87 11.78
CA LEU A 285 -10.04 11.22 10.98
C LEU A 285 -8.63 11.74 11.32
N ILE A 286 -8.46 13.06 11.45
CA ILE A 286 -7.17 13.64 11.85
C ILE A 286 -6.76 13.18 13.24
N TRP A 287 -7.67 13.27 14.22
CA TRP A 287 -7.42 12.76 15.56
C TRP A 287 -7.01 11.28 15.51
N ARG A 288 -7.69 10.48 14.71
CA ARG A 288 -7.40 9.06 14.57
C ARG A 288 -6.01 8.78 13.97
N ILE A 289 -5.62 9.53 12.93
CA ILE A 289 -4.30 9.43 12.31
C ILE A 289 -3.20 9.85 13.30
N GLU A 290 -3.42 10.94 14.04
CA GLU A 290 -2.48 11.45 15.05
C GLU A 290 -2.32 10.45 16.21
N GLU A 291 -3.39 9.81 16.68
CA GLU A 291 -3.32 8.76 17.69
C GLU A 291 -2.56 7.52 17.18
N PHE A 292 -2.77 7.10 15.93
CA PHE A 292 -1.96 6.02 15.35
C PHE A 292 -0.49 6.41 15.24
N SER A 293 -0.17 7.64 14.88
CA SER A 293 1.21 8.15 14.82
C SER A 293 1.88 8.18 16.19
N ARG A 294 1.12 8.46 17.27
CA ARG A 294 1.64 8.40 18.65
C ARG A 294 1.99 6.97 19.08
N VAL A 295 1.18 5.98 18.70
CA VAL A 295 1.43 4.56 19.04
C VAL A 295 2.49 3.95 18.14
N TRP A 296 2.45 4.28 16.85
CA TRP A 296 3.33 3.80 15.80
C TRP A 296 4.02 5.00 15.14
N PRO A 297 5.23 5.39 15.58
CA PRO A 297 5.90 6.60 15.13
C PRO A 297 6.43 6.44 13.69
N MET A 298 5.50 6.46 12.75
CA MET A 298 5.76 6.39 11.31
C MET A 298 5.47 7.75 10.68
N HIS A 299 6.45 8.29 9.97
CA HIS A 299 6.33 9.59 9.30
C HIS A 299 5.19 9.63 8.27
N CYS A 300 4.86 8.48 7.66
CA CYS A 300 3.78 8.42 6.68
C CYS A 300 2.42 8.87 7.23
N PHE A 301 2.10 8.68 8.52
CA PHE A 301 0.86 9.21 9.10
C PHE A 301 0.82 10.73 9.12
N GLU A 302 1.94 11.36 9.45
CA GLU A 302 2.08 12.81 9.43
C GLU A 302 1.88 13.36 8.01
N THR A 303 2.50 12.73 7.01
CA THR A 303 2.33 13.14 5.61
C THR A 303 0.87 13.00 5.13
N VAL A 304 0.17 11.94 5.54
CA VAL A 304 -1.26 11.75 5.22
C VAL A 304 -2.11 12.81 5.92
N ALA A 305 -1.87 13.10 7.19
CA ALA A 305 -2.61 14.13 7.92
C ALA A 305 -2.40 15.53 7.29
N ASN A 306 -1.16 15.86 6.91
CA ASN A 306 -0.84 17.12 6.27
C ASN A 306 -1.48 17.23 4.88
N PHE A 307 -1.39 16.17 4.08
CA PHE A 307 -2.09 16.08 2.79
C PHE A 307 -3.58 16.35 2.94
N LEU A 308 -4.26 15.67 3.87
CA LEU A 308 -5.71 15.85 4.09
C LEU A 308 -6.05 17.28 4.51
N LYS A 309 -5.29 17.85 5.46
CA LYS A 309 -5.47 19.25 5.90
C LYS A 309 -5.31 20.23 4.74
N GLU A 310 -4.32 20.01 3.86
CA GLU A 310 -4.07 20.85 2.69
C GLU A 310 -5.20 20.79 1.67
N ILE A 311 -5.64 19.59 1.28
CA ILE A 311 -6.68 19.45 0.24
C ILE A 311 -8.07 19.83 0.73
N TRP A 312 -8.34 19.78 2.03
CA TRP A 312 -9.58 20.28 2.61
C TRP A 312 -9.60 21.81 2.68
N GLY A 313 -8.44 22.46 2.83
CA GLY A 313 -8.29 23.90 2.98
C GLY A 313 -8.97 24.45 4.24
N THR A 314 -9.24 25.75 4.24
CA THR A 314 -9.96 26.45 5.31
C THR A 314 -11.33 26.92 4.83
N GLN A 315 -12.12 27.49 5.75
CA GLN A 315 -13.39 28.13 5.36
C GLN A 315 -13.18 29.34 4.45
N GLU A 316 -12.09 30.10 4.62
CA GLU A 316 -11.78 31.25 3.75
C GLU A 316 -11.12 30.85 2.44
N CYS A 317 -10.36 29.75 2.43
CA CYS A 317 -9.68 29.22 1.24
C CYS A 317 -10.00 27.73 1.09
N PRO A 318 -11.13 27.37 0.45
CA PRO A 318 -11.50 25.99 0.22
C PRO A 318 -10.40 25.27 -0.58
N GLY A 319 -9.99 24.10 -0.11
CA GLY A 319 -9.03 23.28 -0.83
C GLY A 319 -9.65 22.59 -2.04
N VAL A 320 -8.82 21.88 -2.80
CA VAL A 320 -9.24 21.17 -4.03
C VAL A 320 -10.11 19.93 -3.76
N GLY A 321 -10.23 19.52 -2.49
CA GLY A 321 -10.99 18.35 -2.06
C GLY A 321 -10.48 17.06 -2.71
N TRP A 322 -11.39 16.14 -3.00
CA TRP A 322 -11.03 14.85 -3.60
C TRP A 322 -10.56 14.93 -5.06
N ASN A 323 -10.64 16.10 -5.70
CA ASN A 323 -10.00 16.30 -7.01
C ASN A 323 -8.49 16.15 -6.93
N ALA A 324 -7.89 16.34 -5.75
CA ALA A 324 -6.48 16.04 -5.47
C ALA A 324 -6.08 14.61 -5.86
N LEU A 325 -7.00 13.64 -5.81
CA LEU A 325 -6.70 12.25 -6.19
C LEU A 325 -6.37 12.09 -7.68
N LEU A 326 -6.78 13.04 -8.52
CA LEU A 326 -6.51 13.08 -9.95
C LEU A 326 -5.31 14.00 -10.27
N ASP A 327 -4.86 14.82 -9.33
CA ASP A 327 -3.71 15.72 -9.47
C ASP A 327 -2.45 15.11 -8.84
N ARG A 328 -1.46 14.82 -9.69
CA ARG A 328 -0.19 14.23 -9.24
C ARG A 328 0.68 15.17 -8.42
N GLN A 329 0.52 16.48 -8.55
CA GLN A 329 1.26 17.43 -7.72
C GLN A 329 0.78 17.36 -6.26
N CYS A 330 -0.52 17.23 -6.04
CA CYS A 330 -1.09 17.06 -4.70
C CYS A 330 -0.61 15.76 -4.01
N LEU A 331 -0.33 14.71 -4.78
CA LEU A 331 0.07 13.40 -4.26
C LEU A 331 1.60 13.23 -4.08
N LYS A 332 2.41 14.20 -4.52
CA LYS A 332 3.87 14.05 -4.64
C LYS A 332 4.58 13.75 -3.31
N HIS A 333 4.08 14.32 -2.21
CA HIS A 333 4.66 14.22 -0.87
C HIS A 333 3.97 13.18 0.02
N LEU A 334 3.02 12.44 -0.54
CA LEU A 334 2.28 11.44 0.20
C LEU A 334 3.18 10.20 0.44
N PHE A 335 3.28 9.78 1.70
CA PHE A 335 4.06 8.62 2.18
C PHE A 335 5.60 8.76 2.15
N VAL A 336 6.17 9.96 1.93
CA VAL A 336 7.62 10.19 1.82
C VAL A 336 8.18 10.91 3.04
#